data_AF-A0A7G5Z5N6-F1
#
_entry.id   AF-A0A7G5Z5N6-F1
#
_cell.length_a   1.000
_cell.length_b   1.000
_cell.length_c   1.000
_cell.angle_alpha   90.00
_cell.angle_beta   90.00
_cell.angle_gamma   90.00
#
_symmetry.space_group_name_H-M   'P 1'
#
loop_
_entity.id
_entity.type
_entity.pdbx_description
1 polymer ?
#
loop_
_entity_poly.entity_id
_entity_poly.type
_entity_poly.pdbx_seq_one_letter_code
_entity_poly.pdbx_strand_id
1 'polypeptide(L)' 'MTPPSKKAFPLRLDPALYAAIERAAASDLRSVNAQVECLLREALAKRGVKLEAPVPAKRGRPPKSSAGEA' A
#
# COMPACT_ATOMS: atom_id res chain seq x y z
N MET A 1 17.85 7.08 8.08
CA MET A 1 17.39 6.01 7.18
C MET A 1 16.02 6.40 6.63
N THR A 2 15.94 6.82 5.38
CA THR A 2 14.67 7.06 4.67
C THR A 2 13.91 5.72 4.62
N PRO A 3 12.61 5.64 4.99
CA PRO A 3 11.87 4.40 4.80
C PRO A 3 11.92 4.03 3.31
N PRO A 4 12.09 2.75 2.96
CA PRO A 4 12.10 2.33 1.57
C PRO A 4 10.83 2.84 0.89
N SER A 5 11.00 3.48 -0.26
CA SER A 5 9.88 4.04 -1.01
C SER A 5 8.95 2.93 -1.46
N LYS A 6 7.64 3.17 -1.37
CA LYS A 6 6.65 2.22 -1.92
C LYS A 6 6.88 2.13 -3.42
N LYS A 7 6.97 0.91 -3.94
CA LYS A 7 7.12 0.67 -5.37
C LYS A 7 5.79 0.91 -6.08
N ALA A 8 5.73 1.93 -6.93
CA ALA A 8 4.61 2.12 -7.86
C ALA A 8 4.73 1.11 -9.00
N PHE A 9 3.67 0.37 -9.28
CA PHE A 9 3.63 -0.55 -10.42
C PHE A 9 2.23 -0.53 -11.06
N PRO A 10 2.13 -0.59 -12.40
CA PRO A 10 0.84 -0.69 -13.07
C PRO A 10 0.24 -2.08 -12.83
N LEU A 11 -0.91 -2.13 -12.16
CA LEU A 11 -1.64 -3.35 -11.88
C LEU A 11 -2.89 -3.41 -12.77
N ARG A 12 -2.99 -4.46 -13.58
CA ARG A 12 -4.19 -4.73 -14.40
C ARG A 12 -5.18 -5.54 -13.56
N LEU A 13 -6.39 -5.04 -13.40
CA LEU A 13 -7.46 -5.69 -12.66
C LEU A 13 -8.72 -5.74 -13.50
N ASP A 14 -9.52 -6.77 -13.26
CA ASP A 14 -10.91 -6.78 -13.71
C ASP A 14 -11.69 -5.63 -13.03
N PRO A 15 -12.53 -4.87 -13.77
CA PRO A 15 -13.28 -3.75 -13.19
C PRO A 15 -14.22 -4.14 -12.04
N ALA A 16 -14.85 -5.32 -12.11
CA ALA A 16 -15.76 -5.77 -11.04
C ALA A 16 -14.97 -6.15 -9.78
N LEU A 17 -13.78 -6.73 -9.94
CA LEU A 17 -12.85 -6.97 -8.83
C LEU A 17 -12.41 -5.66 -8.18
N TYR A 18 -12.03 -4.65 -8.99
CA TYR A 18 -11.64 -3.34 -8.45
C TYR A 18 -12.77 -2.72 -7.64
N ALA A 19 -14.00 -2.71 -8.18
CA ALA A 19 -15.17 -2.19 -7.48
C ALA A 19 -15.45 -2.93 -6.15
N ALA A 20 -15.20 -4.23 -6.07
CA ALA A 20 -15.33 -4.99 -4.83
C ALA A 20 -14.27 -4.57 -3.79
N ILE A 21 -13.03 -4.34 -4.22
CA ILE A 21 -11.96 -3.85 -3.34
C ILE A 21 -12.28 -2.44 -2.85
N GLU A 22 -12.83 -1.56 -3.68
CA GLU A 22 -13.23 -0.21 -3.29
C GLU A 22 -14.30 -0.23 -2.18
N ARG A 23 -15.33 -1.07 -2.32
CA ARG A 23 -16.37 -1.22 -1.29
C ARG A 23 -15.81 -1.78 0.02
N ALA A 24 -14.91 -2.75 -0.06
CA ALA A 24 -14.24 -3.31 1.11
C ALA A 24 -13.35 -2.25 1.81
N ALA A 25 -12.59 -1.48 1.04
CA ALA A 25 -11.74 -0.41 1.56
C ALA A 25 -12.55 0.68 2.28
N ALA A 26 -13.70 1.07 1.70
CA ALA A 26 -14.61 2.05 2.30
C ALA A 26 -15.17 1.55 3.64
N SER A 27 -15.53 0.27 3.73
CA SER A 27 -16.03 -0.35 4.97
C SER A 27 -14.96 -0.40 6.06
N ASP A 28 -13.70 -0.58 5.67
CA ASP A 28 -12.55 -0.66 6.58
C ASP A 28 -11.93 0.71 6.92
N LEU A 29 -12.48 1.81 6.41
CA LEU A 29 -11.93 3.18 6.53
C LEU A 29 -10.46 3.27 6.05
N ARG A 30 -10.13 2.56 4.97
CA ARG A 30 -8.79 2.54 4.35
C ARG A 30 -8.83 3.11 2.93
N SER A 31 -7.67 3.55 2.47
CA SER A 31 -7.51 3.80 1.04
C SER A 31 -7.51 2.48 0.27
N VAL A 32 -7.92 2.53 -1.00
CA VAL A 32 -7.92 1.36 -1.89
C VAL A 32 -6.53 0.70 -1.96
N ASN A 33 -5.46 1.50 -2.06
CA ASN A 33 -4.10 0.98 -2.08
C ASN A 33 -3.70 0.28 -0.77
N ALA A 34 -4.14 0.80 0.38
CA ALA A 34 -3.89 0.14 1.66
C ALA A 34 -4.68 -1.17 1.78
N GLN A 35 -5.91 -1.22 1.24
CA GLN A 35 -6.70 -2.44 1.20
C GLN A 35 -6.06 -3.51 0.31
N VAL A 36 -5.56 -3.13 -0.88
CA VAL A 36 -4.82 -4.04 -1.77
C VAL A 36 -3.60 -4.61 -1.07
N GLU A 37 -2.81 -3.78 -0.35
CA GLU A 37 -1.66 -4.26 0.40
C GLU A 37 -2.06 -5.28 1.48
N CYS A 38 -3.14 -5.01 2.23
CA CYS A 38 -3.65 -5.91 3.27
C CYS A 38 -4.01 -7.28 2.68
N LEU A 39 -4.83 -7.29 1.63
CA LEU A 39 -5.29 -8.50 0.95
C LEU A 39 -4.10 -9.31 0.39
N LEU A 40 -3.11 -8.65 -0.21
CA LEU A 40 -1.91 -9.32 -0.72
C LEU A 40 -1.08 -9.95 0.40
N ARG A 41 -0.90 -9.26 1.53
CA ARG A 41 -0.18 -9.80 2.69
C ARG A 41 -0.90 -11.02 3.27
N GLU A 42 -2.22 -10.96 3.42
CA GLU A 42 -3.03 -12.09 3.87
C GLU A 42 -2.94 -13.29 2.92
N ALA A 43 -3.03 -13.05 1.61
CA ALA A 43 -2.93 -14.09 0.60
C ALA A 43 -1.56 -14.77 0.59
N LEU A 44 -0.48 -14.00 0.76
CA LEU A 44 0.88 -14.52 0.89
C LEU A 44 1.08 -15.31 2.18
N ALA A 45 0.56 -14.81 3.31
CA ALA A 45 0.60 -15.51 4.58
C ALA A 45 -0.14 -16.86 4.52
N LYS A 46 -1.32 -16.91 3.88
CA LYS A 46 -2.07 -18.16 3.63
C LYS A 46 -1.29 -19.17 2.78
N ARG A 47 -0.35 -18.70 1.96
CA ARG A 47 0.58 -19.53 1.16
C ARG A 47 1.88 -19.88 1.90
N GLY A 48 2.01 -19.50 3.17
CA GLY A 48 3.21 -19.73 3.98
C GLY A 48 4.35 -18.74 3.73
N VAL A 49 4.13 -17.68 2.93
CA VAL A 49 5.14 -16.64 2.68
C VAL A 49 5.08 -15.63 3.81
N LYS A 50 6.12 -15.59 4.65
CA LYS A 50 6.27 -14.63 5.75
C LYS A 50 6.87 -13.32 5.22
N LEU A 51 6.23 -12.21 5.55
CA LEU A 51 6.74 -10.86 5.29
C LEU A 51 7.09 -10.21 6.62
N GLU A 52 8.20 -9.46 6.64
CA GLU A 52 8.55 -8.62 7.78
C GLU A 52 7.47 -7.55 8.03
N ALA A 53 7.33 -7.17 9.30
CA ALA A 53 6.38 -6.14 9.69
C ALA A 53 6.73 -4.81 8.98
N PRO A 54 5.72 -4.06 8.46
CA PRO A 54 5.99 -2.77 7.85
C PRO A 54 6.62 -1.83 8.89
N VAL A 55 7.70 -1.14 8.52
CA VAL A 55 8.25 -0.07 9.35
C VAL A 55 7.20 1.04 9.40
N PRO A 56 6.67 1.41 10.59
CA PRO A 56 5.65 2.44 10.69
C PRO A 56 6.21 3.76 10.16
N ALA A 57 5.46 4.40 9.26
CA ALA A 57 5.81 5.72 8.79
C ALA A 57 5.85 6.68 9.99
N LYS A 58 6.96 7.41 10.16
CA LYS A 58 7.07 8.42 11.21
C LYS A 58 5.93 9.43 11.01
N ARG A 59 5.08 9.58 12.02
CA ARG A 59 4.02 10.60 12.03
C ARG A 59 4.68 11.98 11.98
N GLY A 60 4.27 12.81 11.03
CA GLY A 60 4.80 14.16 10.88
C GLY A 60 4.73 14.64 9.43
N ARG A 61 4.90 15.96 9.26
CA ARG A 61 5.01 16.59 7.95
C ARG A 61 6.18 15.94 7.19
N PRO A 62 6.01 15.52 5.91
CA PRO A 62 7.15 15.10 5.12
C PRO A 62 8.20 16.22 5.13
N PRO A 63 9.50 15.90 5.32
CA PRO A 63 10.55 16.91 5.28
C PRO A 63 10.51 17.59 3.91
N LYS A 64 10.58 18.93 3.90
CA LYS A 64 10.63 19.71 2.67
C LYS A 64 11.92 19.33 1.94
N SER A 65 11.84 18.55 0.87
CA SER A 65 12.98 18.30 0.00
C SER A 65 13.43 19.65 -0.58
N SER A 66 14.66 20.02 -0.21
CA SER A 66 15.39 21.16 -0.75
C SER A 66 15.60 20.99 -2.25
N ALA A 67 15.19 22.01 -3.02
CA ALA A 67 15.71 22.51 -4.30
C ALA A 67 15.86 21.53 -5.49
N GLY A 68 15.52 22.03 -6.67
CA GLY A 68 15.43 21.25 -7.90
C GLY A 68 16.74 21.06 -8.68
N GLU A 69 16.59 20.28 -9.75
CA GLU A 69 17.40 20.15 -10.98
C GLU A 69 16.55 19.21 -11.87
N ALA A 70 16.18 19.47 -13.13
CA ALA A 70 16.44 20.54 -14.09
C ALA A 70 15.19 20.70 -15.00
#